data_AF-G9FBE7-F1
#
_entry.id   AF-G9FBE7-F1
#
_cell.length_a   1.000
_cell.length_b   1.000
_cell.length_c   1.000
_cell.angle_alpha   90.00
_cell.angle_beta   90.00
_cell.angle_gamma   90.00
#
_symmetry.space_group_name_H-M   'P 1'
#
loop_
_entity.id
_entity.type
_entity.pdbx_description
1 polymer ?
#
loop_
_entity_poly.entity_id
_entity_poly.type
_entity_poly.pdbx_seq_one_letter_code
_entity_poly.pdbx_strand_id
1 'polypeptide(L)'
;MRHDPASGAIVIMLRELKMYGMAQAVAELTAQGAPAFEAAQPILAQLLKAETAEREVRSVAYQLKVARFPVYRKRRLTTLLTAAL
;
A
#
# COMPACT_ATOMS: atom_id res chain seq x y z
N MET A 1 -9.04 23.24 22.30
CA MET A 1 -8.47 22.09 21.56
C MET A 1 -9.20 21.97 20.23
N ARG A 2 -8.73 22.66 19.19
CA ARG A 2 -9.20 22.41 17.81
C ARG A 2 -8.48 21.16 17.35
N HIS A 3 -9.20 20.04 17.27
CA HIS A 3 -8.71 18.90 16.51
C HIS A 3 -9.15 19.15 15.07
N ASP A 4 -8.22 19.58 14.23
CA ASP A 4 -8.50 19.67 12.81
C ASP A 4 -8.66 18.23 12.26
N PRO A 5 -9.79 17.89 11.63
CA PRO A 5 -10.04 16.52 11.18
C PRO A 5 -8.99 16.02 10.17
N ALA A 6 -8.30 16.93 9.49
CA ALA A 6 -7.22 16.63 8.55
C ALA A 6 -5.98 16.04 9.23
N SER A 7 -5.56 16.56 10.38
CA SER A 7 -4.41 16.03 11.12
C SER A 7 -4.72 14.66 11.73
N GLY A 8 -5.96 14.45 12.19
CA GLY A 8 -6.44 13.13 12.61
C GLY A 8 -6.36 12.08 11.50
N ALA A 9 -6.75 12.43 10.28
CA ALA A 9 -6.63 11.54 9.12
C ALA A 9 -5.16 11.18 8.80
N ILE A 10 -4.23 12.12 8.93
CA ILE A 10 -2.79 11.87 8.74
C ILE A 10 -2.26 10.85 9.76
N VAL A 11 -2.66 10.96 11.03
CA VAL A 11 -2.27 10.00 12.07
C VAL A 11 -2.78 8.59 11.77
N ILE A 12 -4.02 8.46 11.26
CA ILE A 12 -4.59 7.16 10.89
C ILE A 12 -3.81 6.56 9.71
N MET A 13 -3.58 7.33 8.65
CA MET A 13 -2.83 6.88 7.46
C MET A 13 -1.41 6.42 7.84
N LEU A 14 -0.72 7.13 8.73
CA LEU A 14 0.60 6.72 9.22
C LEU A 14 0.56 5.39 9.98
N ARG A 15 -0.51 5.11 10.75
CA ARG A 15 -0.68 3.84 11.46
C ARG A 15 -0.95 2.68 10.50
N GLU A 16 -1.71 2.91 9.43
CA GLU A 16 -1.94 1.91 8.37
C GLU A 16 -0.63 1.53 7.67
N LEU A 17 0.25 2.53 7.45
CA LEU A 17 1.59 2.32 6.92
C LEU A 17 2.59 1.75 7.95
N LYS A 18 2.14 1.44 9.17
CA LYS A 18 2.95 0.96 10.31
C LYS A 18 4.02 1.93 10.79
N MET A 19 3.88 3.23 10.48
CA MET A 19 4.80 4.29 10.89
C MET A 19 4.42 4.85 12.27
N TYR A 20 4.37 3.99 13.29
CA TYR A 20 3.84 4.36 14.61
C TYR A 20 4.61 5.50 15.30
N GLY A 21 5.94 5.55 15.13
CA GLY A 21 6.76 6.66 15.66
C GLY A 21 6.43 8.00 15.02
N MET A 22 6.15 8.02 13.71
CA MET A 22 5.73 9.24 13.01
C MET A 22 4.30 9.62 13.38
N ALA A 23 3.40 8.64 13.53
CA ALA A 23 2.03 8.89 13.99
C ALA A 23 2.01 9.54 15.38
N GLN A 24 2.90 9.12 16.28
CA GLN A 24 3.08 9.73 17.60
C GLN A 24 3.62 11.17 17.49
N ALA A 25 4.69 11.38 16.72
CA ALA A 25 5.27 12.71 16.52
C ALA A 25 4.27 13.71 15.91
N VAL A 26 3.45 13.26 14.95
CA VAL A 26 2.39 14.10 14.35
C VAL A 26 1.31 14.47 15.36
N ALA A 27 0.90 13.54 16.24
CA ALA A 27 -0.06 13.85 17.30
C ALA A 27 0.48 14.91 18.27
N GLU A 28 1.77 14.84 18.61
CA GLU A 28 2.44 15.83 19.46
C GLU A 28 2.58 17.20 18.77
N LEU A 29 2.96 17.22 17.48
CA LEU A 29 3.04 18.44 16.67
C LEU A 29 1.67 19.12 16.50
N THR A 30 0.61 18.32 16.36
CA THR A 30 -0.76 18.82 16.29
C THR A 30 -1.19 19.44 17.62
N ALA A 31 -0.83 18.81 18.75
CA ALA A 31 -1.09 19.36 20.08
C ALA A 31 -0.34 20.67 20.36
N GLN A 32 0.87 20.82 19.79
CA GLN A 32 1.67 22.05 19.88
C GLN A 32 1.16 23.17 18.96
N GLY A 33 0.33 22.85 17.95
CA GLY A 33 -0.22 23.84 17.03
C GLY A 33 0.84 24.53 16.16
N ALA A 34 1.88 23.79 15.74
CA ALA A 34 2.98 24.36 14.97
C ALA A 34 2.49 24.85 13.59
N PRO A 35 2.65 26.15 13.24
CA PRO A 35 2.14 26.71 11.99
C PRO A 35 2.81 26.12 10.75
N ALA A 36 4.07 25.67 10.88
CA ALA A 36 4.78 24.96 9.82
C ALA A 36 4.14 23.61 9.50
N PHE A 37 3.60 22.92 10.50
CA PHE A 37 2.92 21.63 10.30
C PHE A 37 1.57 21.82 9.61
N GLU A 38 0.80 22.83 10.00
CA GLU A 38 -0.45 23.20 9.31
C GLU A 38 -0.23 23.48 7.82
N ALA A 39 0.82 24.22 7.47
CA ALA A 39 1.19 24.47 6.08
C ALA A 39 1.63 23.21 5.32
N ALA A 40 2.21 22.22 6.02
CA ALA A 40 2.71 20.98 5.44
C ALA A 40 1.65 19.85 5.36
N GLN A 41 0.52 19.96 6.06
CA GLN A 41 -0.57 18.97 6.01
C GLN A 41 -0.98 18.55 4.59
N PRO A 42 -1.24 19.46 3.62
CA PRO A 42 -1.71 19.06 2.30
C PRO A 42 -0.68 18.26 1.51
N ILE A 43 0.61 18.63 1.57
CA ILE A 43 1.68 17.89 0.89
C ILE A 43 1.91 16.53 1.57
N LEU A 44 1.88 16.47 2.90
CA LEU A 44 1.98 15.22 3.66
C LEU A 44 0.85 14.25 3.28
N ALA A 45 -0.39 14.74 3.19
CA ALA A 45 -1.53 13.91 2.81
C ALA A 45 -1.38 13.35 1.38
N GLN A 46 -0.82 14.12 0.44
CA GLN A 46 -0.55 13.63 -0.92
C GLN A 46 0.55 12.58 -0.95
N LEU A 47 1.65 12.80 -0.21
CA LEU A 47 2.76 11.86 -0.13
C LEU A 47 2.33 10.52 0.49
N LEU A 48 1.51 10.55 1.55
CA LEU A 48 1.00 9.34 2.19
C LEU A 48 0.11 8.52 1.24
N LYS A 49 -0.74 9.19 0.46
CA LYS A 49 -1.55 8.51 -0.58
C LYS A 49 -0.69 7.87 -1.66
N ALA A 50 0.36 8.58 -2.10
CA ALA A 50 1.29 8.04 -3.09
C ALA A 50 2.03 6.80 -2.56
N GLU A 51 2.51 6.86 -1.31
CA GLU A 51 3.18 5.73 -0.65
C GLU A 51 2.27 4.49 -0.54
N THR A 52 1.00 4.67 -0.15
CA THR A 52 0.04 3.56 -0.09
C THR A 52 -0.17 2.92 -1.46
N ALA A 53 -0.38 3.74 -2.50
CA ALA A 53 -0.55 3.24 -3.86
C ALA A 53 0.70 2.48 -4.36
N GLU A 54 1.90 3.00 -4.08
CA GLU A 54 3.14 2.34 -4.48
C GLU A 54 3.35 0.99 -3.77
N ARG A 55 2.97 0.89 -2.48
CA ARG A 55 3.02 -0.37 -1.74
C ARG A 55 2.06 -1.41 -2.31
N GLU A 56 0.87 -1.02 -2.71
CA GLU A 56 -0.10 -1.93 -3.36
C GLU A 56 0.45 -2.46 -4.68
N VAL A 57 0.96 -1.58 -5.53
CA VAL A 57 1.60 -1.97 -6.80
C VAL A 57 2.75 -2.95 -6.56
N ARG A 58 3.60 -2.67 -5.57
CA ARG A 58 4.75 -3.51 -5.22
C ARG A 58 4.31 -4.88 -4.66
N SER A 59 3.25 -4.90 -3.86
CA SER A 59 2.65 -6.13 -3.30
C SER A 59 2.12 -7.04 -4.41
N VAL A 60 1.34 -6.50 -5.35
CA VAL A 60 0.82 -7.24 -6.50
C VAL A 60 1.95 -7.74 -7.38
N ALA A 61 2.94 -6.90 -7.68
CA ALA A 61 4.10 -7.30 -8.47
C ALA A 61 4.87 -8.46 -7.81
N TYR A 62 5.03 -8.44 -6.48
CA TYR A 62 5.65 -9.54 -5.75
C TYR A 62 4.82 -10.82 -5.83
N GLN A 63 3.51 -10.75 -5.62
CA GLN A 63 2.61 -11.90 -5.72
C GLN A 63 2.65 -12.51 -7.12
N LEU A 64 2.57 -11.70 -8.17
CA LEU A 64 2.66 -12.15 -9.56
C LEU A 64 4.02 -12.79 -9.86
N LYS A 65 5.11 -12.22 -9.33
CA LYS A 65 6.46 -12.75 -9.51
C LYS A 65 6.64 -14.13 -8.85
N VAL A 66 6.05 -14.33 -7.68
CA VAL A 66 6.16 -15.60 -6.92
C VAL A 66 5.13 -16.63 -7.39
N ALA A 67 4.01 -16.20 -7.99
CA ALA A 67 2.99 -17.08 -8.52
C ALA A 67 3.57 -18.00 -9.61
N ARG A 68 3.76 -19.28 -9.28
CA ARG A 68 3.96 -20.33 -10.28
C ARG A 68 2.62 -20.61 -10.95
N PHE A 69 2.38 -19.96 -12.09
CA PHE A 69 1.25 -20.31 -12.93
C PHE A 69 1.39 -21.79 -13.35
N PRO A 70 0.35 -22.63 -13.15
CA PRO A 70 0.37 -23.99 -13.64
C PRO A 70 0.59 -23.96 -15.16
N VAL A 71 1.70 -24.51 -15.64
CA VAL A 71 1.88 -24.75 -17.08
C VAL A 71 0.75 -25.66 -17.49
N TYR A 72 -0.10 -25.21 -18.42
CA TYR A 72 -1.24 -25.96 -18.94
C TYR A 72 -0.74 -27.34 -19.40
N ARG A 73 -0.89 -28.36 -18.55
CA ARG A 73 -0.42 -29.71 -18.86
C ARG A 73 -1.40 -30.23 -19.91
N LYS A 74 -1.07 -30.06 -21.20
CA LYS A 74 -1.80 -30.69 -22.32
C LYS A 74 -1.87 -32.19 -22.04
N ARG A 75 -2.99 -32.63 -21.48
CA ARG A 75 -3.25 -34.04 -21.19
C ARG A 75 -3.58 -34.71 -22.52
N ARG A 76 -2.62 -35.48 -23.02
CA ARG A 76 -2.73 -36.59 -23.98
C ARG A 76 -3.88 -36.50 -24.99
N LEU A 77 -3.73 -35.68 -26.04
CA LEU A 77 -4.40 -35.94 -27.33
C LEU A 77 -3.43 -36.56 -28.35
N THR A 78 -2.12 -36.42 -28.15
CA THR A 78 -1.11 -37.01 -29.04
C THR A 78 -0.93 -38.51 -28.88
N THR A 79 -1.27 -39.09 -27.73
CA THR A 79 -1.14 -40.55 -27.50
C THR A 79 -2.28 -41.35 -28.13
N LEU A 80 -3.46 -40.75 -28.32
CA LEU A 80 -4.60 -41.44 -28.97
C LEU A 80 -4.46 -41.47 -30.50
N LEU A 81 -3.78 -40.49 -31.08
CA LEU A 81 -3.61 -40.39 -32.54
C LEU A 81 -2.51 -41.32 -33.08
N THR A 82 -1.56 -41.75 -32.24
CA THR A 82 -0.53 -42.76 -32.60
C THR A 82 -1.00 -44.20 -32.40
N ALA A 83 -2.12 -44.44 -31.71
CA ALA A 83 -2.71 -45.77 -31.55
C ALA A 83 -3.76 -46.10 -32.63
N ALA A 84 -4.09 -45.14 -33.49
CA ALA A 84 -5.10 -45.25 -34.54
C ALA A 84 -4.52 -45.22 -35.98
N LEU A 85 -3.19 -45.27 -36.10
CA LEU A 85 -2.42 -45.44 -37.35
C LEU A 85 -1.60 -46.73 -37.22
#